data_AF-A0A7C5U719-F1
#
_entry.id   AF-A0A7C5U719-F1
#
_cell.length_a   1.000
_cell.length_b   1.000
_cell.length_c   1.000
_cell.angle_alpha   90.00
_cell.angle_beta   90.00
_cell.angle_gamma   90.00
#
_symmetry.space_group_name_H-M   'P 1'
#
loop_
_entity.id
_entity.type
_entity.pdbx_description
1 polymer ?
#
loop_
_entity_poly.entity_id
_entity_poly.type
_entity_poly.pdbx_seq_one_letter_code
_entity_poly.pdbx_strand_id
1 'polypeptide(L)'
;FEGRLMTIIPGKGPCLRCLIPQTPTVEEVIPVVGPVPGAIGSLEALETIKIMTGAGKPLVGKLLVFNGLDLEFFLLPVAKSPKCPVCSSRKT
;
A
#
# COMPACT_ATOMS: atom_id res chain seq x y z
N PHE A 1 4.49 0.42 16.40
CA PHE A 1 4.83 1.73 15.83
C PHE A 1 5.06 1.65 14.32
N GLU A 2 4.32 0.80 13.61
CA GLU A 2 4.55 0.54 12.18
C GLU A 2 3.32 0.94 11.38
N GLY A 3 3.53 1.53 10.20
CA GLY A 3 2.49 1.82 9.23
C GLY A 3 2.87 1.33 7.83
N ARG A 4 1.87 0.98 7.02
CA ARG A 4 2.09 0.53 5.64
C ARG A 4 1.13 1.22 4.69
N LEU A 5 1.62 1.59 3.51
CA LEU A 5 0.86 2.30 2.49
C LEU A 5 1.21 1.77 1.10
N MET A 6 0.18 1.54 0.28
CA MET A 6 0.34 1.20 -1.13
C MET A 6 -0.79 1.83 -1.95
N THR A 7 -0.43 2.39 -3.11
CA THR A 7 -1.39 2.94 -4.06
C THR A 7 -1.76 1.90 -5.11
N ILE A 8 -3.05 1.59 -5.25
CA ILE A 8 -3.56 0.62 -6.23
C ILE A 8 -4.38 1.37 -7.29
N ILE A 9 -3.88 1.37 -8.52
CA ILE A 9 -4.63 1.84 -9.70
C ILE A 9 -4.96 0.62 -10.58
N PRO A 10 -6.24 0.25 -10.76
CA PRO A 10 -6.63 -0.89 -11.57
C PRO A 10 -6.03 -0.85 -12.97
N GLY A 11 -5.38 -1.94 -13.39
CA GLY A 11 -4.75 -2.03 -14.70
C GLY A 11 -3.44 -1.26 -14.86
N LYS A 12 -2.88 -0.66 -13.81
CA LYS A 12 -1.54 0.00 -13.86
C LYS A 12 -0.50 -0.64 -12.95
N GLY A 13 -0.87 -1.70 -12.21
CA GLY A 13 0.04 -2.37 -11.28
C GLY A 13 -0.58 -3.58 -10.58
N PRO A 14 0.11 -4.11 -9.54
CA PRO A 14 -0.44 -5.14 -8.65
C PRO A 14 -1.69 -4.65 -7.88
N CYS A 15 -2.60 -5.57 -7.58
CA CYS A 15 -3.71 -5.31 -6.65
C CYS A 15 -3.37 -5.79 -5.23
N LEU A 16 -4.26 -5.54 -4.27
CA LEU A 16 -4.11 -6.00 -2.89
C LEU A 16 -3.91 -7.52 -2.80
N ARG A 17 -4.62 -8.31 -3.61
CA ARG A 17 -4.48 -9.79 -3.64
C ARG A 17 -3.14 -10.25 -4.22
N CYS A 18 -2.38 -9.39 -4.91
CA CYS A 18 -0.99 -9.69 -5.27
C CYS A 18 -0.06 -9.55 -4.06
N LEU A 19 -0.33 -8.59 -3.17
CA LEU A 19 0.45 -8.36 -1.95
C LEU A 19 0.05 -9.33 -0.83
N ILE A 20 -1.25 -9.59 -0.68
CA ILE A 20 -1.85 -10.44 0.36
C ILE A 20 -2.63 -11.56 -0.33
N PRO A 21 -1.96 -12.68 -0.72
CA PRO A 21 -2.59 -13.74 -1.51
C PRO A 21 -3.73 -14.46 -0.80
N GLN A 22 -3.66 -14.59 0.52
CA GLN A 22 -4.67 -15.27 1.32
C GLN A 22 -5.20 -14.31 2.39
N THR A 23 -6.50 -14.37 2.65
CA THR A 23 -7.09 -13.59 3.74
C THR A 23 -6.54 -14.14 5.05
N PRO A 24 -6.02 -13.30 5.97
CA PRO A 24 -5.60 -13.77 7.28
C PRO A 24 -6.77 -14.45 7.99
N THR A 25 -6.50 -15.54 8.69
CA THR A 25 -7.50 -16.38 9.36
C THR A 25 -8.00 -15.82 10.68
N VAL A 26 -7.36 -14.76 11.18
CA VAL A 26 -7.61 -14.21 12.51
C VAL A 26 -7.86 -12.71 12.38
N GLU A 27 -9.01 -12.26 12.90
CA GLU A 27 -9.30 -10.86 13.16
C GLU A 27 -8.99 -10.56 14.62
N GLU A 28 -7.76 -10.12 14.90
CA GLU A 28 -7.34 -9.67 16.22
C GLU A 28 -7.39 -8.14 16.30
N VAL A 29 -7.92 -7.62 17.41
CA VAL A 29 -7.86 -6.19 17.71
C VAL A 29 -6.46 -5.88 18.26
N ILE A 30 -5.64 -5.26 17.44
CA ILE A 30 -4.26 -4.88 17.80
C ILE A 30 -4.27 -3.39 18.19
N PRO A 31 -3.85 -3.02 19.41
CA PRO A 31 -3.76 -1.61 19.81
C PRO A 31 -2.71 -0.86 18.97
N VAL A 32 -2.99 0.40 18.64
CA VAL A 32 -2.11 1.24 17.82
C VAL A 32 -1.86 2.61 18.46
N VAL A 33 -0.64 3.11 18.30
CA VAL A 33 -0.23 4.45 18.76
C VAL A 33 -0.75 5.49 17.77
N GLY A 34 -1.70 6.33 18.19
CA GLY A 34 -2.46 7.24 17.33
C GLY A 34 -1.69 8.06 16.28
N PRO A 35 -0.50 8.60 16.57
CA PRO A 35 0.34 9.26 15.57
C PRO A 35 0.69 8.43 14.33
N VAL A 36 0.80 7.10 14.46
CA VAL A 36 1.16 6.20 13.35
C VAL A 36 0.08 6.20 12.25
N PRO A 37 -1.20 5.87 12.53
CA PRO A 37 -2.26 5.98 11.53
C PRO A 37 -2.51 7.43 11.10
N GLY A 38 -2.28 8.43 11.96
CA GLY A 38 -2.35 9.84 11.56
C GLY A 38 -1.34 10.21 10.47
N ALA A 39 -0.09 9.74 10.62
CA ALA A 39 0.94 9.92 9.61
C ALA A 39 0.62 9.16 8.31
N ILE A 40 0.20 7.89 8.40
CA ILE A 40 -0.19 7.09 7.23
C ILE A 40 -1.38 7.71 6.50
N GLY A 41 -2.43 8.13 7.20
CA GLY A 41 -3.59 8.80 6.59
C GLY A 41 -3.22 10.11 5.90
N SER A 42 -2.26 10.87 6.43
CA SER A 42 -1.73 12.06 5.77
C SER A 42 -1.00 11.72 4.47
N LEU A 43 -0.24 10.63 4.45
CA LEU A 43 0.43 10.14 3.25
C LEU A 43 -0.56 9.56 2.21
N GLU A 44 -1.64 8.91 2.65
CA GLU A 44 -2.76 8.46 1.79
C GLU A 44 -3.45 9.64 1.10
N ALA A 45 -3.73 10.71 1.84
CA ALA A 45 -4.28 11.95 1.28
C ALA A 45 -3.32 12.56 0.25
N LEU A 46 -2.02 12.55 0.52
CA LEU A 46 -1.01 13.04 -0.42
C LEU A 46 -0.94 12.20 -1.69
N GLU A 47 -1.01 10.87 -1.61
CA GLU A 47 -1.11 9.98 -2.78
C GLU A 47 -2.36 10.30 -3.62
N THR A 48 -3.49 10.56 -2.96
CA THR A 48 -4.74 10.94 -3.62
C THR A 48 -4.59 12.25 -4.37
N ILE A 49 -4.01 13.28 -3.74
CA ILE A 49 -3.75 14.58 -4.38
C ILE A 49 -2.84 14.41 -5.61
N LYS A 50 -1.77 13.61 -5.51
CA LYS A 50 -0.90 13.31 -6.66
C LYS A 50 -1.67 12.69 -7.82
N ILE A 51 -2.55 11.73 -7.53
CA ILE A 51 -3.39 11.09 -8.56
C ILE A 51 -4.33 12.12 -9.21
N MET A 52 -5.03 12.94 -8.42
CA MET A 52 -6.01 13.91 -8.93
C MET A 52 -5.38 15.01 -9.78
N THR A 53 -4.19 15.47 -9.39
CA THR A 53 -3.48 16.57 -10.06
C THR A 53 -2.57 16.09 -11.19
N GLY A 54 -2.31 14.78 -11.30
CA GLY A 54 -1.30 14.23 -12.19
C GLY A 54 0.14 14.54 -11.76
N ALA A 55 0.36 15.02 -10.53
CA ALA A 55 1.67 15.43 -10.04
C ALA A 55 2.51 14.24 -9.54
N GLY A 56 3.82 14.31 -9.76
CA GLY A 56 4.80 13.37 -9.21
C GLY A 56 4.57 11.92 -9.68
N LYS A 57 4.97 10.96 -8.83
CA LYS A 57 4.84 9.52 -9.08
C LYS A 57 4.11 8.87 -7.90
N PRO A 58 2.89 8.33 -8.09
CA PRO A 58 2.22 7.55 -7.06
C PRO A 58 2.98 6.27 -6.71
N LEU A 59 2.70 5.68 -5.55
CA LEU A 59 3.30 4.45 -5.02
C LEU A 59 2.84 3.16 -5.73
N VAL A 60 2.37 3.25 -6.97
CA VAL A 60 1.92 2.06 -7.72
C VAL A 60 3.09 1.08 -7.86
N GLY A 61 2.86 -0.17 -7.43
CA GLY A 61 3.88 -1.22 -7.44
C GLY A 61 4.92 -1.13 -6.33
N LYS A 62 4.70 -0.31 -5.30
CA LYS A 62 5.58 -0.19 -4.13
C LYS A 62 4.76 -0.21 -2.85
N LEU A 63 5.28 -0.87 -1.83
CA LEU A 63 4.78 -0.81 -0.46
C LEU A 63 5.72 0.09 0.34
N LEU A 64 5.19 1.22 0.81
CA LEU A 64 5.86 2.02 1.82
C LEU A 64 5.68 1.34 3.17
N VAL A 65 6.77 1.18 3.91
CA VAL A 65 6.78 0.76 5.31
C VAL A 65 7.37 1.91 6.12
N PHE A 66 6.60 2.41 7.08
CA PHE A 66 7.02 3.42 8.03
C PHE A 66 7.36 2.76 9.36
N ASN A 67 8.62 2.86 9.77
CA ASN A 67 9.08 2.47 11.09
C ASN A 67 9.10 3.71 12.00
N GLY A 68 8.12 3.81 12.89
CA GLY A 68 7.99 4.95 13.80
C GLY A 68 8.90 4.90 15.03
N LEU A 69 9.60 3.79 15.31
CA LEU A 69 10.60 3.75 16.39
C LEU A 69 11.86 4.52 15.97
N ASP A 70 12.32 4.26 14.75
CA ASP A 70 13.55 4.86 14.20
C ASP A 70 13.26 6.04 13.25
N LEU A 71 11.98 6.34 13.01
CA LEU A 71 11.50 7.34 12.04
C LEU A 71 12.02 7.11 10.61
N GLU A 72 12.04 5.85 10.18
CA GLU A 72 12.54 5.43 8.88
C GLU A 72 11.43 5.05 7.90
N PHE A 73 11.72 5.23 6.60
CA PHE A 73 10.84 4.83 5.51
C PHE A 73 11.55 3.84 4.58
N PHE A 74 10.91 2.70 4.37
CA PHE A 74 11.36 1.70 3.42
C PHE A 74 10.36 1.59 2.26
N LEU A 75 10.88 1.44 1.05
CA LEU A 75 10.08 1.17 -0.15
C LEU A 75 10.38 -0.24 -0.64
N LEU A 76 9.41 -1.13 -0.51
CA LEU A 76 9.50 -2.51 -0.98
C LEU A 76 8.81 -2.62 -2.35
N PRO A 77 9.46 -3.16 -3.38
CA PRO A 77 8.80 -3.39 -4.66
C PRO A 77 7.73 -4.47 -4.53
N VAL A 78 6.57 -4.26 -5.16
CA VAL A 78 5.47 -5.22 -5.22
C VAL A 78 5.23 -5.59 -6.68
N ALA A 79 5.39 -6.88 -6.98
CA ALA A 79 5.16 -7.39 -8.33
C ALA A 79 3.71 -7.86 -8.49
N LYS A 80 3.17 -7.69 -9.70
CA LYS A 80 1.89 -8.30 -10.07
C LYS A 80 2.07 -9.81 -10.23
N SER A 81 1.27 -10.60 -9.52
CA SER A 81 1.28 -12.05 -9.68
C SER A 81 0.57 -12.47 -10.97
N PRO A 82 1.19 -13.28 -11.84
CA PRO A 82 0.55 -13.80 -13.05
C PRO A 82 -0.59 -14.76 -12.73
N LYS A 83 -0.62 -15.34 -11.53
CA LYS A 83 -1.67 -16.25 -11.04
C LYS A 83 -2.70 -15.55 -10.14
N CYS A 84 -2.68 -14.21 -10.06
CA CYS A 84 -3.61 -13.49 -9.20
C CYS A 84 -5.07 -13.73 -9.63
N PRO A 85 -5.96 -14.22 -8.75
CA PRO A 85 -7.35 -14.51 -9.12
C PRO A 85 -8.17 -13.24 -9.42
N VAL A 86 -7.65 -12.06 -9.07
CA VAL A 86 -8.37 -10.78 -9.21
C VAL A 86 -7.91 -9.97 -10.41
N CYS A 87 -6.60 -9.83 -10.62
CA CYS A 87 -6.06 -8.89 -11.63
C CYS A 87 -5.17 -9.53 -12.69
N SER A 88 -5.01 -10.87 -12.73
CA SER A 88 -4.17 -11.54 -13.73
C SER A 88 -4.64 -11.31 -15.16
N SER A 89 -5.95 -11.34 -15.41
CA SER A 89 -6.56 -11.17 -16.73
C SER A 89 -6.52 -9.73 -17.28
N ARG A 90 -6.29 -8.73 -16.42
CA ARG A 90 -6.16 -7.33 -16.86
C ARG A 90 -4.74 -7.13 -17.38
N LYS A 91 -4.55 -6.58 -18.57
CA LYS A 91 -3.23 -6.12 -18.99
C LYS A 91 -2.82 -4.91 -18.13
N THR A 92 -1.56 -4.87 -17.73
CA THR A 92 -0.91 -3.71 -17.08
C THR A 92 -0.23 -2.85 -18.11
#